data_AF-A0A2K9DKS7-F1
#
_entry.id   AF-A0A2K9DKS7-F1
#
_cell.length_a   1.000
_cell.length_b   1.000
_cell.length_c   1.000
_cell.angle_alpha   90.00
_cell.angle_beta   90.00
_cell.angle_gamma   90.00
#
_symmetry.space_group_name_H-M   'P 1'
#
loop_
_entity.id
_entity.type
_entity.pdbx_description
1 polymer ?
#
loop_
_entity_poly.entity_id
_entity_poly.type
_entity_poly.pdbx_seq_one_letter_code
_entity_poly.pdbx_strand_id
1 'polypeptide(L)'
;MEGLRLAWGPVPPGRIARREAAWALLRTLLAEAGAPEVVLTNPCPRCGGALGPVQLRGAPWWAAVTYAGATAVVGILPRDAADGFALDAEPLHDPVREAAGGIPGGLRRWVRAEAALKADGRGLAVDAASVAIAGDDGDRWVARLPGTARVVHGAEVEGPPGVLVCAAVLTDAGRVAAGA
;
A
#
# COMPACT_ATOMS: atom_id res chain seq x y z
N MET A 1 -6.59 5.88 -9.98
CA MET A 1 -6.30 4.44 -9.75
C MET A 1 -7.50 3.65 -10.18
N GLU A 2 -7.64 3.46 -11.48
CA GLU A 2 -8.74 2.71 -12.06
C GLU A 2 -8.56 1.21 -11.77
N GLY A 3 -9.67 0.50 -11.53
CA GLY A 3 -9.64 -0.94 -11.25
C GLY A 3 -9.16 -1.34 -9.85
N LEU A 4 -8.82 -0.37 -8.98
CA LEU A 4 -8.51 -0.64 -7.57
C LEU A 4 -9.73 -1.22 -6.86
N ARG A 5 -9.56 -2.37 -6.20
CA ARG A 5 -10.55 -2.97 -5.31
C ARG A 5 -9.97 -3.08 -3.92
N LEU A 6 -10.77 -2.75 -2.90
CA LEU A 6 -10.35 -2.72 -1.51
C LEU A 6 -11.29 -3.57 -0.66
N ALA A 7 -10.73 -4.15 0.39
CA ALA A 7 -11.48 -4.77 1.49
C ALA A 7 -10.74 -4.51 2.79
N TRP A 8 -11.47 -4.50 3.90
CA TRP A 8 -10.90 -4.36 5.22
C TRP A 8 -11.69 -5.13 6.25
N GLY A 9 -11.05 -5.46 7.36
CA GLY A 9 -11.68 -6.21 8.43
C GLY A 9 -10.84 -6.27 9.70
N PRO A 10 -11.46 -6.64 10.82
CA PRO A 10 -10.74 -6.81 12.08
C PRO A 10 -9.73 -7.95 11.94
N VAL A 11 -8.62 -7.83 12.66
CA VAL A 11 -7.61 -8.88 12.76
C VAL A 11 -7.32 -9.23 14.22
N PRO A 12 -7.18 -10.52 14.55
CA PRO A 12 -6.80 -10.95 15.90
C PRO A 12 -5.38 -10.47 16.25
N PRO A 13 -5.01 -10.45 17.54
CA PRO A 13 -3.62 -10.23 17.92
C PRO A 13 -2.73 -11.38 17.43
N GLY A 14 -1.42 -11.10 17.31
CA GLY A 14 -0.43 -12.10 16.91
C GLY A 14 -0.15 -12.11 15.41
N ARG A 15 1.13 -12.20 15.05
CA ARG A 15 1.61 -11.97 13.68
C ARG A 15 1.00 -12.94 12.65
N ILE A 16 0.90 -14.23 12.99
CA ILE A 16 0.41 -15.27 12.08
C ILE A 16 -1.09 -15.08 11.82
N ALA A 17 -1.88 -14.95 12.89
CA ALA A 17 -3.32 -14.82 12.80
C ALA A 17 -3.75 -13.53 12.06
N ARG A 18 -2.99 -12.43 12.24
CA ARG A 18 -3.19 -11.20 11.45
C ARG A 18 -3.01 -11.44 9.95
N ARG A 19 -1.95 -12.15 9.58
CA ARG A 19 -1.67 -12.49 8.18
C ARG A 19 -2.77 -13.36 7.58
N GLU A 20 -3.22 -14.38 8.30
CA GLU A 20 -4.29 -15.28 7.86
C GLU A 20 -5.59 -14.51 7.60
N ALA A 21 -5.98 -13.62 8.51
CA ALA A 21 -7.16 -12.78 8.34
C ALA A 21 -7.03 -11.83 7.13
N ALA A 22 -5.88 -11.17 6.94
CA ALA A 22 -5.65 -10.33 5.77
C ALA A 22 -5.66 -11.14 4.46
N TRP A 23 -5.10 -12.36 4.47
CA TRP A 23 -5.10 -13.24 3.30
C TRP A 23 -6.50 -13.76 2.97
N ALA A 24 -7.35 -13.98 3.97
CA ALA A 24 -8.77 -14.30 3.74
C ALA A 24 -9.48 -13.16 2.99
N LEU A 25 -9.27 -11.90 3.41
CA LEU A 25 -9.82 -10.72 2.71
C LEU A 25 -9.32 -10.63 1.25
N LEU A 26 -8.02 -10.86 1.01
CA LEU A 26 -7.48 -10.88 -0.35
C LEU A 26 -8.09 -11.99 -1.20
N ARG A 27 -8.27 -13.19 -0.65
CA ARG A 27 -8.90 -14.31 -1.37
C ARG A 27 -10.33 -13.98 -1.77
N THR A 28 -11.09 -13.30 -0.91
CA THR A 28 -12.43 -12.81 -1.26
C THR A 28 -12.38 -11.86 -2.45
N LEU A 29 -11.53 -10.82 -2.40
CA LEU A 29 -11.37 -9.87 -3.52
C LEU A 29 -10.96 -10.58 -4.83
N LEU A 30 -10.06 -11.54 -4.74
CA LEU A 30 -9.57 -12.30 -5.89
C LEU A 30 -10.66 -13.21 -6.47
N ALA A 31 -11.46 -13.86 -5.63
CA ALA A 31 -12.61 -14.66 -6.09
C ALA A 31 -13.65 -13.78 -6.81
N GLU A 32 -13.99 -12.61 -6.24
CA GLU A 32 -14.87 -11.61 -6.87
C GLU A 32 -14.29 -11.02 -8.16
N ALA A 33 -12.96 -11.06 -8.32
CA ALA A 33 -12.25 -10.69 -9.53
C ALA A 33 -12.10 -11.84 -10.55
N GLY A 34 -12.71 -13.01 -10.27
CA GLY A 34 -12.66 -14.18 -11.15
C GLY A 34 -11.33 -14.94 -11.11
N ALA A 35 -10.51 -14.76 -10.06
CA ALA A 35 -9.22 -15.40 -9.87
C ALA A 35 -9.11 -16.19 -8.53
N PRO A 36 -10.03 -17.12 -8.22
CA PRO A 36 -10.06 -17.82 -6.93
C PRO A 36 -8.85 -18.72 -6.68
N GLU A 37 -8.24 -19.26 -7.75
CA GLU A 37 -7.13 -20.22 -7.68
C GLU A 37 -5.74 -19.57 -7.52
N VAL A 38 -5.68 -18.25 -7.30
CA VAL A 38 -4.40 -17.56 -7.14
C VAL A 38 -3.63 -18.05 -5.92
N VAL A 39 -2.32 -18.22 -6.10
CA VAL A 39 -1.42 -18.54 -5.00
C VAL A 39 -0.82 -17.26 -4.45
N LEU A 40 -1.03 -17.02 -3.15
CA LEU A 40 -0.44 -15.93 -2.40
C LEU A 40 0.88 -16.38 -1.76
N THR A 41 1.94 -15.60 -1.96
CA THR A 41 3.24 -15.80 -1.30
C THR A 41 3.80 -14.47 -0.81
N ASN A 42 4.69 -14.45 0.18
CA ASN A 42 5.32 -13.21 0.61
C ASN A 42 6.81 -13.37 1.03
N PRO A 43 7.66 -13.93 0.16
CA PRO A 43 9.09 -14.03 0.46
C PRO A 43 9.71 -12.63 0.50
N CYS A 44 10.52 -12.38 1.53
CA CYS A 44 11.29 -11.15 1.63
C CYS A 44 12.40 -11.20 0.57
N PRO A 45 12.50 -10.20 -0.33
CA PRO A 45 13.53 -10.19 -1.37
C PRO A 45 14.95 -10.05 -0.80
N ARG A 46 15.10 -9.66 0.47
CA ARG A 46 16.40 -9.48 1.14
C ARG A 46 16.86 -10.71 1.91
N CYS A 47 15.99 -11.28 2.73
CA CYS A 47 16.35 -12.37 3.65
C CYS A 47 15.61 -13.69 3.39
N GLY A 48 14.70 -13.74 2.43
CA GLY A 48 13.89 -14.93 2.12
C GLY A 48 12.76 -15.23 3.12
N GLY A 49 12.72 -14.55 4.28
CA GLY A 49 11.69 -14.76 5.31
C GLY A 49 10.27 -14.40 4.85
N ALA A 50 9.24 -14.89 5.55
CA ALA A 50 7.83 -14.75 5.15
C ALA A 50 7.18 -13.40 5.53
N LEU A 51 7.91 -12.30 5.36
CA LEU A 51 7.49 -10.93 5.70
C LEU A 51 7.77 -9.93 4.57
N GLY A 52 7.93 -10.42 3.35
CA GLY A 52 8.03 -9.57 2.17
C GLY A 52 6.67 -9.00 1.74
N PRO A 53 6.65 -8.21 0.67
CA PRO A 53 5.42 -7.83 -0.03
C PRO A 53 4.63 -9.06 -0.47
N VAL A 54 3.30 -8.96 -0.50
CA VAL A 54 2.46 -10.03 -1.05
C VAL A 54 2.69 -10.12 -2.55
N GLN A 55 2.87 -11.35 -3.03
CA GLN A 55 3.05 -11.70 -4.43
C GLN A 55 1.93 -12.66 -4.82
N LEU A 56 1.34 -12.44 -5.99
CA LEU A 56 0.35 -13.31 -6.58
C LEU A 56 0.99 -14.11 -7.72
N ARG A 57 0.76 -15.43 -7.75
CA ARG A 57 1.12 -16.28 -8.89
C ARG A 57 -0.13 -16.75 -9.60
N GLY A 58 -0.16 -16.60 -10.93
CA GLY A 58 -1.23 -17.10 -11.78
C GLY A 58 -2.41 -16.13 -12.04
N ALA A 59 -2.29 -14.84 -11.69
CA ALA A 59 -3.29 -13.85 -12.10
C ALA A 59 -2.70 -12.46 -12.40
N PRO A 60 -3.39 -11.64 -13.23
CA PRO A 60 -2.92 -10.34 -13.66
C PRO A 60 -3.22 -9.23 -12.63
N TRP A 61 -2.95 -9.50 -11.34
CA TRP A 61 -3.21 -8.56 -10.25
C TRP A 61 -1.94 -8.26 -9.46
N TRP A 62 -1.80 -7.02 -9.02
CA TRP A 62 -1.06 -6.67 -7.83
C TRP A 62 -1.90 -6.93 -6.58
N ALA A 63 -1.26 -7.19 -5.46
CA ALA A 63 -1.90 -7.25 -4.15
C ALA A 63 -1.11 -6.46 -3.12
N ALA A 64 -1.82 -5.80 -2.21
CA ALA A 64 -1.23 -5.06 -1.11
C ALA A 64 -1.98 -5.38 0.19
N VAL A 65 -1.23 -5.38 1.29
CA VAL A 65 -1.75 -5.51 2.65
C VAL A 65 -1.08 -4.46 3.50
N THR A 66 -1.88 -3.72 4.26
CA THR A 66 -1.41 -2.84 5.33
C THR A 66 -2.27 -3.05 6.56
N TYR A 67 -1.78 -2.59 7.71
CA TYR A 67 -2.49 -2.73 8.97
C TYR A 67 -2.51 -1.40 9.71
N ALA A 68 -3.68 -1.03 10.20
CA ALA A 68 -3.88 0.12 11.09
C ALA A 68 -4.45 -0.40 12.41
N GLY A 69 -3.64 -0.48 13.46
CA GLY A 69 -4.05 -1.04 14.75
C GLY A 69 -4.57 -2.48 14.65
N ALA A 70 -5.84 -2.69 15.00
CA ALA A 70 -6.52 -3.99 14.96
C ALA A 70 -7.25 -4.29 13.63
N THR A 71 -6.98 -3.51 12.58
CA THR A 71 -7.62 -3.65 11.28
C THR A 71 -6.60 -3.94 10.18
N ALA A 72 -6.92 -4.88 9.29
CA ALA A 72 -6.22 -5.03 8.03
C ALA A 72 -6.97 -4.29 6.92
N VAL A 73 -6.21 -3.62 6.05
CA VAL A 73 -6.71 -3.08 4.79
C VAL A 73 -5.94 -3.78 3.67
N VAL A 74 -6.67 -4.33 2.72
CA VAL A 74 -6.11 -5.05 1.59
C VAL A 74 -6.63 -4.48 0.28
N GLY A 75 -5.86 -4.65 -0.78
CA GLY A 75 -6.31 -4.24 -2.10
C GLY A 75 -5.68 -5.04 -3.22
N ILE A 76 -6.37 -5.05 -4.35
CA ILE A 76 -5.87 -5.56 -5.62
C ILE A 76 -6.00 -4.50 -6.71
N LEU A 77 -5.06 -4.51 -7.64
CA LEU A 77 -5.01 -3.59 -8.78
C LEU A 77 -4.59 -4.36 -10.04
N PRO A 78 -5.17 -4.10 -11.23
CA PRO A 78 -4.71 -4.73 -12.46
C PRO A 78 -3.21 -4.50 -12.68
N ARG A 79 -2.49 -5.55 -13.11
CA ARG A 79 -1.02 -5.49 -13.22
C ARG A 79 -0.55 -4.63 -14.39
N ASP A 80 -1.39 -4.43 -15.39
CA ASP A 80 -1.14 -3.55 -16.53
C ASP A 80 -1.36 -2.07 -16.21
N ALA A 81 -2.02 -1.73 -15.08
CA ALA A 81 -2.24 -0.35 -14.66
C ALA A 81 -0.99 0.32 -14.06
N ALA A 82 -0.02 -0.45 -13.56
CA ALA A 82 1.16 0.07 -12.89
C ALA A 82 2.31 -0.95 -12.84
N ASP A 83 3.53 -0.45 -12.69
CA ASP A 83 4.72 -1.28 -12.50
C ASP A 83 4.98 -1.66 -11.03
N GLY A 84 4.22 -1.08 -10.11
CA GLY A 84 4.22 -1.37 -8.68
C GLY A 84 2.98 -0.80 -8.02
N PHE A 85 2.53 -1.44 -6.94
CA PHE A 85 1.33 -1.04 -6.21
C PHE A 85 1.51 -1.33 -4.72
N ALA A 86 1.08 -0.40 -3.88
CA ALA A 86 1.04 -0.59 -2.45
C ALA A 86 -0.06 0.21 -1.76
N LEU A 87 -0.32 -0.20 -0.52
CA LEU A 87 -1.14 0.52 0.44
C LEU A 87 -0.31 0.87 1.66
N ASP A 88 -0.61 2.01 2.25
CA ASP A 88 -0.27 2.30 3.64
C ASP A 88 -1.50 2.83 4.37
N ALA A 89 -1.58 2.56 5.68
CA ALA A 89 -2.72 2.99 6.46
C ALA A 89 -2.35 3.17 7.93
N GLU A 90 -2.92 4.20 8.55
CA GLU A 90 -2.70 4.51 9.95
C GLU A 90 -4.00 4.98 10.61
N PRO A 91 -4.26 4.65 11.90
CA PRO A 91 -5.36 5.23 12.64
C PRO A 91 -5.23 6.76 12.65
N LEU A 92 -6.33 7.49 12.46
CA LEU A 92 -6.35 8.96 12.60
C LEU A 92 -6.01 9.37 14.03
N HIS A 93 -6.48 8.59 15.00
CA HIS A 93 -6.21 8.74 16.41
C HIS A 93 -5.47 7.52 16.95
N ASP A 94 -4.32 7.76 17.55
CA ASP A 94 -3.51 6.73 18.21
C ASP A 94 -2.90 7.34 19.47
N PRO A 95 -3.37 6.95 20.67
CA PRO A 95 -2.92 7.54 21.92
C PRO A 95 -1.42 7.38 22.19
N VAL A 96 -0.81 6.28 21.72
CA VAL A 96 0.63 6.02 21.92
C VAL A 96 1.44 6.97 21.06
N ARG A 97 1.06 7.12 19.79
CA ARG A 97 1.69 8.06 18.86
C ARG A 97 1.49 9.51 19.28
N GLU A 98 0.29 9.87 19.73
CA GLU A 98 -0.04 11.22 20.21
C GLU A 98 0.76 11.56 21.47
N ALA A 99 0.87 10.64 22.42
CA ALA A 99 1.69 10.82 23.62
C ALA A 99 3.19 10.94 23.30
N ALA A 100 3.65 10.34 22.19
CA ALA A 100 5.02 10.46 21.69
C ALA A 100 5.28 11.77 20.91
N GLY A 101 4.31 12.68 20.81
CA GLY A 101 4.45 13.96 20.10
C GLY A 101 4.01 13.93 18.63
N GLY A 102 3.35 12.86 18.18
CA GLY A 102 2.86 12.71 16.81
C GLY A 102 3.94 12.26 15.82
N ILE A 103 3.65 12.42 14.52
CA ILE A 103 4.60 12.10 13.45
C ILE A 103 5.20 13.41 12.89
N PRO A 104 6.54 13.53 12.82
CA PRO A 104 7.19 14.66 12.17
C PRO A 104 6.70 14.85 10.73
N GLY A 105 6.28 16.08 10.39
CA GLY A 105 5.69 16.40 9.08
C GLY A 105 4.23 15.99 8.90
N GLY A 106 3.61 15.41 9.93
CA GLY A 106 2.19 15.08 9.97
C GLY A 106 1.84 13.69 9.45
N LEU A 107 0.74 13.13 9.97
CA LEU A 107 0.25 11.79 9.64
C LEU A 107 0.01 11.60 8.14
N ARG A 108 -0.61 12.58 7.49
CA ARG A 108 -0.92 12.50 6.06
C ARG A 108 0.34 12.35 5.20
N ARG A 109 1.34 13.21 5.42
CA ARG A 109 2.62 13.13 4.70
C ARG A 109 3.29 11.77 4.92
N TRP A 110 3.27 11.27 6.15
CA TRP A 110 3.85 9.98 6.52
C TRP A 110 3.22 8.82 5.73
N VAL A 111 1.89 8.68 5.80
CA VAL A 111 1.18 7.57 5.13
C VAL A 111 1.38 7.61 3.62
N ARG A 112 1.43 8.81 3.02
CA ARG A 112 1.76 8.97 1.60
C ARG A 112 3.18 8.52 1.26
N ALA A 113 4.17 8.92 2.07
CA ALA A 113 5.57 8.55 1.86
C ALA A 113 5.78 7.03 2.01
N GLU A 114 5.21 6.42 3.04
CA GLU A 114 5.25 4.97 3.26
C GLU A 114 4.57 4.20 2.13
N ALA A 115 3.40 4.63 1.67
CA ALA A 115 2.74 4.02 0.51
C ALA A 115 3.63 4.10 -0.73
N ALA A 116 4.28 5.24 -0.98
CA ALA A 116 5.18 5.41 -2.12
C ALA A 116 6.41 4.51 -2.06
N LEU A 117 7.06 4.42 -0.90
CA LEU A 117 8.22 3.55 -0.68
C LEU A 117 7.87 2.08 -0.82
N LYS A 118 6.69 1.67 -0.35
CA LYS A 118 6.18 0.31 -0.53
C LYS A 118 5.90 -0.01 -2.00
N ALA A 119 5.33 0.93 -2.76
CA ALA A 119 5.06 0.74 -4.20
C ALA A 119 6.36 0.65 -5.02
N ASP A 120 7.39 1.39 -4.63
CA ASP A 120 8.74 1.35 -5.20
C ASP A 120 9.49 0.03 -4.91
N GLY A 121 9.24 -0.57 -3.74
CA GLY A 121 9.78 -1.89 -3.38
C GLY A 121 11.21 -1.87 -2.81
N ARG A 122 11.92 -0.73 -2.81
CA ARG A 122 13.19 -0.58 -2.08
C ARG A 122 13.01 -0.59 -0.55
N GLY A 123 11.78 -0.35 -0.06
CA GLY A 123 11.44 -0.40 1.36
C GLY A 123 12.33 0.50 2.21
N LEU A 124 12.78 0.02 3.38
CA LEU A 124 13.60 0.77 4.35
C LEU A 124 14.99 1.23 3.86
N ALA A 125 15.35 1.02 2.59
CA ALA A 125 16.61 1.51 2.03
C ALA A 125 16.59 3.03 1.74
N VAL A 126 15.40 3.65 1.79
CA VAL A 126 15.20 5.08 1.56
C VAL A 126 14.46 5.65 2.77
N ASP A 127 14.93 6.80 3.26
CA ASP A 127 14.29 7.52 4.35
C ASP A 127 12.96 8.15 3.91
N ALA A 128 11.87 7.91 4.63
CA ALA A 128 10.57 8.51 4.38
C ALA A 128 10.60 10.05 4.44
N ALA A 129 11.50 10.65 5.22
CA ALA A 129 11.67 12.10 5.26
C ALA A 129 12.20 12.65 3.92
N SER A 130 12.95 11.85 3.15
CA SER A 130 13.54 12.25 1.87
C SER A 130 12.57 12.19 0.67
N VAL A 131 11.36 11.64 0.86
CA VAL A 131 10.34 11.58 -0.20
C VAL A 131 9.73 12.97 -0.40
N ALA A 132 9.85 13.49 -1.62
CA ALA A 132 9.23 14.76 -2.00
C ALA A 132 7.80 14.48 -2.50
N ILE A 133 6.80 15.01 -1.79
CA ILE A 133 5.38 14.86 -2.12
C ILE A 133 4.88 16.20 -2.66
N ALA A 134 4.10 16.15 -3.75
CA ALA A 134 3.38 17.29 -4.32
C ALA A 134 1.88 16.99 -4.37
N GLY A 135 1.04 18.01 -4.20
CA GLY A 135 -0.42 17.85 -4.09
C GLY A 135 -0.89 17.59 -2.66
N ASP A 136 -0.33 18.31 -1.68
CA ASP A 136 -0.61 18.08 -0.25
C ASP A 136 -2.04 18.43 0.19
N ASP A 137 -2.72 19.26 -0.60
CA ASP A 137 -4.03 19.82 -0.23
C ASP A 137 -5.23 19.02 -0.74
N GLY A 138 -5.00 18.03 -1.60
CA GLY A 138 -6.05 17.19 -2.20
C GLY A 138 -5.82 15.71 -1.98
N ASP A 139 -6.83 14.89 -2.27
CA ASP A 139 -6.75 13.44 -2.09
C ASP A 139 -5.76 12.77 -3.03
N ARG A 140 -5.38 13.42 -4.14
CA ARG A 140 -4.40 12.90 -5.11
C ARG A 140 -3.06 13.60 -4.95
N TRP A 141 -2.00 12.83 -5.06
CA TRP A 141 -0.64 13.32 -4.86
C TRP A 141 0.36 12.59 -5.75
N VAL A 142 1.54 13.21 -5.90
CA VAL A 142 2.67 12.66 -6.64
C VAL A 142 3.87 12.66 -5.73
N ALA A 143 4.60 11.54 -5.67
CA ALA A 143 5.85 11.43 -4.94
C ALA A 143 7.05 11.19 -5.87
N ARG A 144 8.15 11.87 -5.56
CA ARG A 144 9.47 11.65 -6.14
C ARG A 144 10.38 11.06 -5.09
N LEU A 145 11.00 9.94 -5.42
CA LEU A 145 11.91 9.23 -4.54
C LEU A 145 13.36 9.55 -4.92
N PRO A 146 14.29 9.65 -3.97
CA PRO A 146 15.69 9.87 -4.27
C PRO A 146 16.29 8.68 -5.05
N GLY A 147 17.22 8.99 -5.95
CA GLY A 147 17.98 8.00 -6.71
C GLY A 147 17.16 7.25 -7.78
N THR A 148 16.00 7.76 -8.20
CA THR A 148 15.21 7.20 -9.29
C THR A 148 14.54 8.30 -10.12
N ALA A 149 14.37 8.05 -11.41
CA ALA A 149 13.57 8.91 -12.30
C ALA A 149 12.08 8.53 -12.31
N ARG A 150 11.72 7.39 -11.69
CA ARG A 150 10.35 6.90 -11.65
C ARG A 150 9.49 7.77 -10.74
N VAL A 151 8.22 7.91 -11.11
CA VAL A 151 7.25 8.73 -10.39
C VAL A 151 6.21 7.82 -9.74
N VAL A 152 5.87 8.12 -8.49
CA VAL A 152 4.76 7.47 -7.81
C VAL A 152 3.56 8.40 -7.82
N HIS A 153 2.42 7.89 -8.28
CA HIS A 153 1.15 8.54 -8.13
C HIS A 153 0.40 7.89 -6.99
N GLY A 154 -0.25 8.67 -6.14
CA GLY A 154 -1.07 8.11 -5.08
C GLY A 154 -2.37 8.86 -4.89
N ALA A 155 -3.24 8.24 -4.12
CA ALA A 155 -4.40 8.92 -3.57
C ALA A 155 -4.75 8.42 -2.18
N GLU A 156 -5.37 9.29 -1.39
CA GLU A 156 -6.23 8.89 -0.29
C GLU A 156 -7.43 8.14 -0.87
N VAL A 157 -7.72 6.99 -0.28
CA VAL A 157 -8.78 6.08 -0.74
C VAL A 157 -9.71 5.77 0.41
N GLU A 158 -10.93 5.35 0.09
CA GLU A 158 -11.89 4.91 1.09
C GLU A 158 -11.32 3.74 1.91
N GLY A 159 -11.61 3.75 3.20
CA GLY A 159 -11.12 2.75 4.14
C GLY A 159 -11.98 2.66 5.39
N PRO A 160 -11.52 1.89 6.39
CA PRO A 160 -12.22 1.78 7.67
C PRO A 160 -12.45 3.16 8.32
N PRO A 161 -13.60 3.37 8.99
CA PRO A 161 -13.82 4.59 9.78
C PRO A 161 -12.67 4.83 10.77
N GLY A 162 -12.18 6.07 10.82
CA GLY A 162 -11.09 6.44 11.72
C GLY A 162 -9.69 6.03 11.25
N VAL A 163 -9.52 5.54 10.02
CA VAL A 163 -8.24 5.15 9.43
C VAL A 163 -7.96 5.98 8.18
N LEU A 164 -6.77 6.60 8.11
CA LEU A 164 -6.27 7.17 6.87
C LEU A 164 -5.67 6.04 6.03
N VAL A 165 -6.12 5.90 4.78
CA VAL A 165 -5.57 4.92 3.83
C VAL A 165 -5.06 5.65 2.60
N CYS A 166 -3.81 5.41 2.23
CA CYS A 166 -3.27 5.83 0.95
C CYS A 166 -2.94 4.62 0.08
N ALA A 167 -3.33 4.71 -1.19
CA ALA A 167 -2.87 3.82 -2.23
C ALA A 167 -1.85 4.53 -3.12
N ALA A 168 -0.83 3.80 -3.54
CA ALA A 168 0.25 4.31 -4.36
C ALA A 168 0.54 3.35 -5.52
N VAL A 169 0.76 3.92 -6.69
CA VAL A 169 1.15 3.21 -7.91
C VAL A 169 2.44 3.79 -8.45
N LEU A 170 3.33 2.91 -8.87
CA LEU A 170 4.58 3.26 -9.51
C LEU A 170 4.41 3.11 -11.01
N THR A 171 4.65 4.19 -11.74
CA THR A 171 4.57 4.19 -13.20
C THR A 171 5.88 4.64 -13.79
N ASP A 172 6.30 4.00 -14.87
CA ASP A 172 7.36 4.54 -15.69
C ASP A 172 6.91 5.86 -16.34
N ALA A 173 7.78 6.87 -16.37
CA ALA A 173 7.43 8.22 -16.82
C ALA A 173 6.89 8.26 -18.27
N GLY A 174 7.19 7.23 -19.07
CA GLY A 174 6.73 7.09 -20.46
C GLY A 174 5.27 6.63 -20.63
N ARG A 175 4.61 6.05 -19.62
CA ARG A 175 3.20 5.60 -19.74
C ARG A 175 2.19 6.74 -19.63
N VAL A 176 2.53 7.85 -18.99
CA VAL A 176 1.62 9.00 -18.82
C VAL A 176 1.44 9.80 -20.13
N ALA A 177 2.44 9.78 -21.02
CA ALA A 177 2.40 10.51 -22.29
C ALA A 177 1.50 9.87 -23.37
N ALA A 178 1.04 8.62 -23.17
CA ALA A 178 0.25 7.88 -24.15
C ALA A 178 -1.28 8.01 -23.96
N GLY A 179 -1.73 8.78 -22.95
CA GLY A 179 -3.14 8.93 -22.61
C GLY A 179 -3.60 10.38 -22.42
N ALA A 180 -2.86 11.36 -22.94
CA ALA A 180 -3.22 12.78 -22.94
C ALA A 180 -3.57 13.25 -24.35
#